data_AF-A0A075HDQ0-F1
#
_entry.id   AF-A0A075HDQ0-F1
#
_cell.length_a   1.000
_cell.length_b   1.000
_cell.length_c   1.000
_cell.angle_alpha   90.00
_cell.angle_beta   90.00
_cell.angle_gamma   90.00
#
_symmetry.space_group_name_H-M   'P 1'
#
loop_
_entity.id
_entity.type
_entity.pdbx_description
1 polymer ?
#
loop_
_entity_poly.entity_id
_entity_poly.type
_entity_poly.pdbx_seq_one_letter_code
_entity_poly.pdbx_strand_id
1 'polypeptide(L)'
;MGRTAVGGIALHPVEALWCHASGALELDTKLQAQLAVLAGELLPVAYNDLRQRGIVPTIEGAALRFRARDDGADVRLHVASSDAPATLALLAQGDWLALVDEALEIIYYTATTPGWGALPAGPLPEALAAAGLQVASGMKFGTRYRVYRNGESHAAWLMHQLRDGDSWLDIVRAVRVAHGVRKQLVASDGERCLALKWVKP
;
A
#
# COMPACT_ATOMS: atom_id res chain seq x y z
N MET A 1 4.65 -5.71 23.18
CA MET A 1 5.52 -6.38 22.20
C MET A 1 5.45 -7.86 22.50
N GLY A 2 5.38 -8.69 21.48
CA GLY A 2 5.36 -10.14 21.64
C GLY A 2 4.03 -10.73 22.08
N ARG A 3 4.02 -12.06 22.13
CA ARG A 3 2.89 -12.88 22.58
C ARG A 3 3.28 -13.59 23.86
N THR A 4 2.36 -13.69 24.82
CA THR A 4 2.57 -14.47 26.03
C THR A 4 2.82 -15.93 25.66
N ALA A 5 3.87 -16.51 26.21
CA ALA A 5 4.24 -17.91 26.04
C ALA A 5 4.48 -18.55 27.42
N VAL A 6 4.50 -19.88 27.47
CA VAL A 6 4.81 -20.58 28.73
C VAL A 6 6.21 -20.20 29.17
N GLY A 7 6.33 -19.59 30.35
CA GLY A 7 7.61 -19.18 30.93
C GLY A 7 8.18 -17.85 30.40
N GLY A 8 7.44 -17.07 29.61
CA GLY A 8 7.93 -15.76 29.16
C GLY A 8 7.12 -15.08 28.06
N ILE A 9 7.81 -14.23 27.29
CA ILE A 9 7.25 -13.51 26.14
C ILE A 9 8.00 -13.96 24.90
N ALA A 10 7.26 -14.42 23.89
CA ALA A 10 7.82 -14.72 22.58
C ALA A 10 7.80 -13.46 21.70
N LEU A 11 8.96 -13.06 21.20
CA LEU A 11 9.11 -11.92 20.28
C LEU A 11 9.29 -12.43 18.85
N HIS A 12 8.65 -11.77 17.90
CA HIS A 12 9.00 -11.92 16.48
C HIS A 12 10.40 -11.34 16.22
N PRO A 13 11.17 -11.83 15.22
CA PRO A 13 12.50 -11.27 14.90
C PRO A 13 12.53 -9.74 14.76
N VAL A 14 11.56 -9.17 14.04
CA VAL A 14 11.38 -7.71 13.91
C VAL A 14 11.19 -7.02 15.27
N GLU A 15 10.37 -7.61 16.16
CA GLU A 15 10.13 -7.05 17.50
C GLU A 15 11.37 -7.12 18.38
N ALA A 16 12.14 -8.20 18.30
CA ALA A 16 13.39 -8.37 19.04
C ALA A 16 14.43 -7.34 18.59
N LEU A 17 14.58 -7.15 17.28
CA LEU A 17 15.47 -6.12 16.72
C LEU A 17 15.04 -4.71 17.15
N TRP A 18 13.73 -4.40 17.14
CA TRP A 18 13.23 -3.13 17.65
C TRP A 18 13.53 -2.95 19.14
N CYS A 19 13.22 -3.96 19.96
CA CYS A 19 13.48 -3.92 21.40
C CYS A 19 14.96 -3.64 21.68
N HIS A 20 15.85 -4.27 20.91
CA HIS A 20 17.28 -4.02 20.99
C HIS A 20 17.67 -2.60 20.61
N ALA A 21 17.22 -2.11 19.44
CA ALA A 21 17.48 -0.75 19.01
C ALA A 21 16.93 0.31 20.00
N SER A 22 15.85 -0.02 20.71
CA SER A 22 15.24 0.84 21.74
C SER A 22 15.88 0.73 23.13
N GLY A 23 16.88 -0.15 23.31
CA GLY A 23 17.53 -0.39 24.61
C GLY A 23 16.73 -1.25 25.59
N ALA A 24 15.60 -1.84 25.16
CA ALA A 24 14.74 -2.67 26.00
C ALA A 24 15.19 -4.15 26.07
N LEU A 25 16.11 -4.57 25.19
CA LEU A 25 16.62 -5.93 25.11
C LEU A 25 18.08 -5.92 24.67
N GLU A 26 18.96 -6.57 25.40
CA GLU A 26 20.34 -6.76 24.95
C GLU A 26 20.42 -8.02 24.07
N LEU A 27 20.97 -7.87 22.87
CA LEU A 27 21.22 -8.95 21.92
C LEU A 27 22.69 -8.91 21.53
N ASP A 28 23.36 -10.05 21.51
CA ASP A 28 24.71 -10.14 20.95
C ASP A 28 24.70 -9.99 19.43
N THR A 29 25.85 -9.63 18.84
CA THR A 29 25.98 -9.35 17.41
C THR A 29 25.63 -10.55 16.53
N LYS A 30 25.89 -11.78 16.98
CA LYS A 30 25.60 -12.99 16.21
C LYS A 30 24.09 -13.21 16.13
N LEU A 31 23.39 -13.07 17.25
CA LEU A 31 21.94 -13.19 17.30
C LEU A 31 21.25 -12.06 16.53
N GLN A 32 21.74 -10.83 16.63
CA GLN A 32 21.25 -9.71 15.81
C GLN A 32 21.29 -10.03 14.31
N ALA A 33 22.42 -10.54 13.82
CA ALA A 33 22.58 -10.91 12.42
C ALA A 33 21.60 -12.03 11.99
N GLN A 34 21.42 -13.05 12.85
CA GLN A 34 20.45 -14.13 12.58
C GLN A 34 19.02 -13.61 12.52
N LEU A 35 18.64 -12.73 13.44
CA LEU A 35 17.29 -12.15 13.47
C LEU A 35 17.05 -11.22 12.29
N ALA A 36 18.06 -10.46 11.84
CA ALA A 36 17.96 -9.61 10.66
C ALA A 36 17.65 -10.42 9.39
N VAL A 37 18.33 -11.55 9.20
CA VAL A 37 18.05 -12.49 8.09
C VAL A 37 16.61 -13.02 8.17
N LEU A 38 16.14 -13.40 9.36
CA LEU A 38 14.78 -13.91 9.55
C LEU A 38 13.70 -12.83 9.39
N ALA A 39 13.99 -11.59 9.76
CA ALA A 39 13.07 -10.47 9.67
C ALA A 39 12.88 -9.97 8.22
N GLY A 40 13.87 -10.22 7.36
CA GLY A 40 13.95 -9.64 6.03
C GLY A 40 14.26 -8.14 6.08
N GLU A 41 14.33 -7.51 4.91
CA GLU A 41 14.80 -6.13 4.79
C GLU A 41 13.68 -5.11 4.98
N LEU A 42 12.49 -5.39 4.43
CA LEU A 42 11.42 -4.39 4.31
C LEU A 42 10.54 -4.27 5.56
N LEU A 43 10.20 -5.41 6.17
CA LEU A 43 9.27 -5.45 7.31
C LEU A 43 9.80 -4.69 8.53
N PRO A 44 11.11 -4.76 8.89
CA PRO A 44 11.69 -3.90 9.93
C PRO A 44 11.55 -2.40 9.65
N VAL A 45 11.70 -1.96 8.40
CA VAL A 45 11.58 -0.53 8.05
C VAL A 45 10.18 -0.02 8.35
N ALA A 46 9.16 -0.71 7.84
CA ALA A 46 7.77 -0.33 8.09
C ALA A 46 7.38 -0.43 9.57
N TYR A 47 7.83 -1.49 10.26
CA TYR A 47 7.60 -1.64 11.70
C TYR A 47 8.21 -0.49 12.50
N ASN A 48 9.46 -0.13 12.20
CA ASN A 48 10.19 0.92 12.90
C ASN A 48 9.56 2.30 12.66
N ASP A 49 9.20 2.64 11.42
CA ASP A 49 8.55 3.92 11.10
C ASP A 49 7.20 4.05 11.84
N LEU A 50 6.37 2.99 11.86
CA LEU A 50 5.12 2.99 12.64
C LEU A 50 5.39 3.19 14.14
N ARG A 51 6.39 2.49 14.71
CA ARG A 51 6.75 2.62 16.12
C ARG A 51 7.26 4.02 16.47
N GLN A 52 8.08 4.63 15.62
CA GLN A 52 8.56 6.01 15.78
C GLN A 52 7.43 7.02 15.73
N ARG A 53 6.39 6.73 14.94
CA ARG A 53 5.17 7.55 14.92
C ARG A 53 4.33 7.38 16.18
N GLY A 54 4.57 6.35 17.00
CA GLY A 54 3.79 6.02 18.19
C GLY A 54 2.64 5.04 17.92
N ILE A 55 2.72 4.27 16.84
CA ILE A 55 1.78 3.19 16.50
C ILE A 55 2.41 1.88 16.91
N VAL A 56 1.62 0.99 17.50
CA VAL A 56 2.09 -0.33 17.94
C VAL A 56 1.49 -1.39 17.02
N PRO A 57 2.15 -1.72 15.90
CA PRO A 57 1.65 -2.76 15.02
C PRO A 57 1.89 -4.16 15.60
N THR A 58 0.98 -5.07 15.31
CA THR A 58 1.16 -6.52 15.48
C THR A 58 1.55 -7.15 14.15
N ILE A 59 2.39 -8.18 14.20
CA ILE A 59 2.88 -8.87 13.00
C ILE A 59 1.98 -10.08 12.69
N GLU A 60 1.53 -10.17 11.44
CA GLU A 60 0.67 -11.23 10.91
C GLU A 60 1.23 -11.75 9.58
N GLY A 61 2.07 -12.79 9.65
CA GLY A 61 2.80 -13.29 8.48
C GLY A 61 3.75 -12.21 7.94
N ALA A 62 3.58 -11.85 6.66
CA ALA A 62 4.34 -10.78 6.01
C ALA A 62 3.69 -9.39 6.13
N ALA A 63 2.55 -9.28 6.83
CA ALA A 63 1.81 -8.02 6.98
C ALA A 63 1.88 -7.49 8.42
N LEU A 64 1.59 -6.20 8.57
CA LEU A 64 1.40 -5.52 9.85
C LEU A 64 -0.09 -5.21 10.07
N ARG A 65 -0.55 -5.31 11.31
CA ARG A 65 -1.91 -4.94 11.72
C ARG A 65 -1.85 -3.85 12.77
N PHE A 66 -2.63 -2.78 12.60
CA PHE A 66 -2.73 -1.69 13.59
C PHE A 66 -4.05 -0.95 13.40
N ARG A 67 -4.38 -0.04 14.33
CA ARG A 67 -5.53 0.86 14.18
C ARG A 67 -5.09 2.21 13.64
N ALA A 68 -5.73 2.67 12.56
CA ALA A 68 -5.49 3.99 11.99
C ALA A 68 -5.83 5.09 13.02
N ARG A 69 -5.07 6.18 13.02
CA ARG A 69 -5.25 7.28 13.98
C ARG A 69 -6.51 8.09 13.78
N ASP A 70 -6.89 8.28 12.52
CA ASP A 70 -7.94 9.24 12.15
C ASP A 70 -9.34 8.70 12.49
N ASP A 71 -9.62 7.44 12.14
CA ASP A 71 -10.95 6.82 12.25
C ASP A 71 -10.97 5.56 13.11
N GLY A 72 -9.82 5.11 13.62
CA GLY A 72 -9.71 3.90 14.42
C GLY A 72 -9.86 2.60 13.62
N ALA A 73 -9.86 2.65 12.28
CA ALA A 73 -10.06 1.47 11.45
C ALA A 73 -8.93 0.43 11.61
N ASP A 74 -9.29 -0.86 11.59
CA ASP A 74 -8.33 -1.96 11.62
C ASP A 74 -7.60 -2.10 10.27
N VAL A 75 -6.37 -1.63 10.23
CA VAL A 75 -5.52 -1.64 9.04
C VAL A 75 -4.78 -2.96 8.92
N ARG A 76 -4.81 -3.57 7.73
CA ARG A 76 -3.83 -4.55 7.28
C ARG A 76 -2.86 -3.84 6.33
N LEU A 77 -1.60 -3.77 6.72
CA LEU A 77 -0.54 -3.13 5.95
C LEU A 77 0.35 -4.19 5.31
N HIS A 78 0.35 -4.22 3.99
CA HIS A 78 1.31 -4.96 3.17
C HIS A 78 2.55 -4.10 2.96
N VAL A 79 3.72 -4.72 2.89
CA VAL A 79 4.99 -4.02 2.69
C VAL A 79 5.66 -4.56 1.44
N ALA A 80 6.10 -3.67 0.54
CA ALA A 80 6.81 -4.04 -0.68
C ALA A 80 7.92 -3.03 -1.00
N SER A 81 8.89 -3.46 -1.78
CA SER A 81 9.87 -2.54 -2.38
C SER A 81 9.17 -1.71 -3.46
N SER A 82 9.57 -0.44 -3.62
CA SER A 82 9.12 0.37 -4.74
C SER A 82 9.56 -0.20 -6.09
N ASP A 83 10.67 -0.94 -6.14
CA ASP A 83 11.20 -1.50 -7.39
C ASP A 83 10.65 -2.90 -7.70
N ALA A 84 9.90 -3.48 -6.77
CA ALA A 84 9.22 -4.75 -7.02
C ALA A 84 8.10 -4.59 -8.07
N PRO A 85 7.81 -5.66 -8.84
CA PRO A 85 6.67 -5.66 -9.76
C PRO A 85 5.37 -5.30 -9.06
N ALA A 86 4.60 -4.37 -9.65
CA ALA A 86 3.32 -3.95 -9.11
C ALA A 86 2.26 -5.05 -9.31
N THR A 87 1.55 -5.38 -8.23
CA THR A 87 0.45 -6.35 -8.28
C THR A 87 -0.68 -5.93 -7.34
N LEU A 88 -1.92 -6.01 -7.83
CA LEU A 88 -3.10 -5.75 -7.00
C LEU A 88 -3.62 -7.01 -6.30
N ALA A 89 -3.07 -8.19 -6.60
CA ALA A 89 -3.62 -9.48 -6.18
C ALA A 89 -3.66 -9.65 -4.65
N LEU A 90 -2.74 -9.03 -3.93
CA LEU A 90 -2.64 -9.11 -2.48
C LEU A 90 -3.41 -8.00 -1.74
N LEU A 91 -3.92 -6.99 -2.47
CA LEU A 91 -4.62 -5.85 -1.87
C LEU A 91 -6.12 -6.08 -1.89
N ALA A 92 -6.73 -6.10 -0.70
CA ALA A 92 -8.18 -6.00 -0.55
C ALA A 92 -8.63 -4.54 -0.39
N GLN A 93 -9.94 -4.30 -0.52
CA GLN A 93 -10.52 -3.02 -0.13
C GLN A 93 -10.26 -2.75 1.36
N GLY A 94 -9.70 -1.58 1.67
CA GLY A 94 -9.36 -1.17 3.03
C GLY A 94 -7.94 -1.55 3.45
N ASP A 95 -7.26 -2.39 2.68
CA ASP A 95 -5.84 -2.69 2.92
C ASP A 95 -4.97 -1.46 2.65
N TRP A 96 -3.85 -1.41 3.35
CA TRP A 96 -2.81 -0.43 3.15
C TRP A 96 -1.58 -1.09 2.52
N LEU A 97 -0.82 -0.28 1.81
CA LEU A 97 0.45 -0.64 1.19
C LEU A 97 1.52 0.35 1.62
N ALA A 98 2.57 -0.16 2.26
CA ALA A 98 3.83 0.54 2.47
C ALA A 98 4.78 0.19 1.33
N LEU A 99 5.29 1.21 0.66
CA LEU A 99 6.35 1.09 -0.33
C LEU A 99 7.63 1.66 0.26
N VAL A 100 8.69 0.85 0.23
CA VAL A 100 10.02 1.18 0.73
C VAL A 100 10.98 1.24 -0.45
N ASP A 101 11.76 2.32 -0.58
CA ASP A 101 12.76 2.45 -1.63
C ASP A 101 14.15 1.95 -1.20
N GLU A 102 15.13 2.05 -2.10
CA GLU A 102 16.52 1.65 -1.85
C GLU A 102 17.21 2.46 -0.74
N ALA A 103 16.73 3.68 -0.46
CA ALA A 103 17.22 4.55 0.61
C ALA A 103 16.50 4.28 1.94
N LEU A 104 15.61 3.29 1.98
CA LEU A 104 14.74 2.95 3.11
C LEU A 104 13.76 4.08 3.47
N GLU A 105 13.46 4.98 2.52
CA GLU A 105 12.33 5.90 2.66
C GLU A 105 11.02 5.14 2.41
N ILE A 106 9.98 5.51 3.16
CA ILE A 106 8.70 4.80 3.16
C ILE A 106 7.53 5.73 2.84
N ILE A 107 6.62 5.25 2.00
CA ILE A 107 5.36 5.91 1.68
C ILE A 107 4.17 4.95 1.82
N TYR A 108 3.02 5.48 2.23
CA TYR A 108 1.83 4.69 2.52
C TYR A 108 0.67 5.03 1.58
N TYR A 109 -0.03 4.00 1.11
CA TYR A 109 -1.25 4.11 0.33
C TYR A 109 -2.36 3.29 0.97
N THR A 110 -3.60 3.76 0.90
CA THR A 110 -4.79 2.92 1.10
C THR A 110 -5.34 2.50 -0.26
N ALA A 111 -5.76 1.23 -0.35
CA ALA A 111 -6.46 0.67 -1.48
C ALA A 111 -7.97 0.67 -1.21
N THR A 112 -8.73 1.36 -2.05
CA THR A 112 -10.19 1.46 -1.93
C THR A 112 -10.87 1.11 -3.24
N THR A 113 -12.12 0.65 -3.19
CA THR A 113 -12.93 0.54 -4.39
C THR A 113 -13.21 1.94 -4.94
N PRO A 114 -13.01 2.19 -6.23
CA PRO A 114 -13.45 3.43 -6.86
C PRO A 114 -14.95 3.63 -6.64
N GLY A 115 -15.37 4.86 -6.31
CA GLY A 115 -16.75 5.18 -5.95
C GLY A 115 -17.77 5.16 -7.09
N TRP A 116 -17.51 4.44 -8.18
CA TRP A 116 -18.43 4.31 -9.33
C TRP A 116 -19.29 3.03 -9.28
N GLY A 117 -19.12 2.18 -8.26
CA GLY A 117 -19.90 0.95 -8.09
C GLY A 117 -19.37 -0.25 -8.87
N ALA A 118 -20.17 -1.31 -8.95
CA ALA A 118 -19.82 -2.51 -9.70
C ALA A 118 -19.90 -2.25 -11.22
N LEU A 119 -18.89 -2.71 -11.96
CA LEU A 119 -18.86 -2.62 -13.41
C LEU A 119 -19.41 -3.91 -14.03
N PRO A 120 -20.15 -3.83 -15.16
CA PRO A 120 -20.53 -5.02 -15.91
C PRO A 120 -19.29 -5.69 -16.51
N ALA A 121 -19.41 -6.97 -16.86
CA ALA A 121 -18.35 -7.69 -17.55
C ALA A 121 -18.12 -7.10 -18.96
N GLY A 122 -16.86 -7.07 -19.39
CA GLY A 122 -16.47 -6.56 -20.70
C GLY A 122 -15.16 -5.77 -20.64
N PRO A 123 -14.70 -5.22 -21.78
CA PRO A 123 -13.55 -4.35 -21.76
C PRO A 123 -13.85 -3.08 -20.96
N LEU A 124 -12.82 -2.60 -20.25
CA LEU A 124 -12.95 -1.60 -19.20
C LEU A 124 -13.62 -0.28 -19.66
N PRO A 125 -13.30 0.30 -20.84
CA PRO A 125 -13.97 1.52 -21.31
C PRO A 125 -15.49 1.36 -21.50
N GLU A 126 -15.91 0.25 -22.11
CA GLU A 126 -17.31 -0.08 -22.36
C GLU A 126 -18.05 -0.34 -21.04
N ALA A 127 -17.41 -1.04 -20.11
CA ALA A 127 -17.97 -1.30 -18.79
C ALA A 127 -18.18 -0.01 -17.98
N LEU A 128 -17.21 0.92 -18.03
CA LEU A 128 -17.34 2.24 -17.41
C LEU A 128 -18.44 3.08 -18.07
N ALA A 129 -18.54 3.05 -19.40
CA ALA A 129 -19.58 3.76 -20.14
C ALA A 129 -20.98 3.22 -19.82
N ALA A 130 -21.13 1.90 -19.72
CA ALA A 130 -22.38 1.24 -19.31
C ALA A 130 -22.78 1.60 -17.87
N ALA A 131 -21.81 1.90 -17.00
CA ALA A 131 -22.03 2.43 -15.65
C ALA A 131 -22.36 3.95 -15.63
N GLY A 132 -22.54 4.59 -16.80
CA GLY A 132 -22.90 6.01 -16.90
C GLY A 132 -21.73 6.98 -16.74
N LEU A 133 -20.49 6.49 -16.83
CA LEU A 133 -19.29 7.33 -16.75
C LEU A 133 -18.84 7.75 -18.15
N GLN A 134 -18.22 8.92 -18.26
CA GLN A 134 -17.59 9.34 -19.51
C GLN A 134 -16.11 8.98 -19.47
N VAL A 135 -15.61 8.35 -20.54
CA VAL A 135 -14.22 7.91 -20.65
C VAL A 135 -13.53 8.69 -21.77
N ALA A 136 -12.34 9.21 -21.49
CA ALA A 136 -11.50 9.86 -22.49
C ALA A 136 -10.04 9.43 -22.34
N SER A 137 -9.20 9.79 -23.32
CA SER A 137 -7.76 9.52 -23.26
C SER A 137 -7.10 10.17 -22.04
N GLY A 138 -6.37 9.35 -21.27
CA GLY A 138 -5.56 9.76 -20.12
C GLY A 138 -4.15 10.21 -20.49
N MET A 139 -3.76 10.17 -21.78
CA MET A 139 -2.37 10.30 -22.24
C MET A 139 -1.65 11.55 -21.71
N LYS A 140 -2.33 12.69 -21.64
CA LYS A 140 -1.75 13.94 -21.11
C LYS A 140 -1.36 13.89 -19.62
N PHE A 141 -1.75 12.83 -18.92
CA PHE A 141 -1.43 12.57 -17.52
C PHE A 141 -0.65 11.26 -17.34
N GLY A 142 -0.12 10.67 -18.42
CA GLY A 142 0.64 9.42 -18.35
C GLY A 142 -0.20 8.18 -18.00
N THR A 143 -1.53 8.24 -18.13
CA THR A 143 -2.44 7.13 -17.83
C THR A 143 -3.21 6.70 -19.06
N ARG A 144 -3.83 5.51 -19.03
CA ARG A 144 -4.56 4.98 -20.17
C ARG A 144 -5.85 5.76 -20.41
N TYR A 145 -6.63 5.96 -19.36
CA TYR A 145 -7.90 6.67 -19.41
C TYR A 145 -8.00 7.75 -18.34
N ARG A 146 -8.82 8.75 -18.62
CA ARG A 146 -9.37 9.65 -17.61
C ARG A 146 -10.88 9.49 -17.62
N VAL A 147 -11.47 9.41 -16.43
CA VAL A 147 -12.89 9.07 -16.25
C VAL A 147 -13.59 10.19 -15.51
N TYR A 148 -14.77 10.53 -16.00
CA TYR A 148 -15.62 11.60 -15.47
C TYR A 148 -16.86 10.98 -14.86
N ARG A 149 -17.32 11.56 -13.76
CA ARG A 149 -18.71 11.34 -13.33
C ARG A 149 -19.65 12.00 -14.32
N ASN A 150 -20.88 11.51 -14.36
CA ASN A 150 -21.89 12.05 -15.25
C ASN A 150 -22.09 13.56 -14.99
N GLY A 151 -22.00 14.36 -16.05
CA GLY A 151 -22.17 15.82 -15.99
C GLY A 151 -20.98 16.64 -15.47
N GLU A 152 -19.86 16.01 -15.10
CA GLU A 152 -18.68 16.74 -14.62
C GLU A 152 -17.76 17.20 -15.78
N SER A 153 -17.28 18.44 -15.70
CA SER A 153 -16.31 19.01 -16.66
C SER A 153 -14.87 18.56 -16.42
N HIS A 154 -14.57 18.05 -15.23
CA HIS A 154 -13.26 17.59 -14.83
C HIS A 154 -13.29 16.08 -14.54
N ALA A 155 -12.30 15.36 -15.05
CA ALA A 155 -12.17 13.94 -14.75
C ALA A 155 -11.93 13.75 -13.25
N ALA A 156 -12.67 12.86 -12.61
CA ALA A 156 -12.50 12.50 -11.21
C ALA A 156 -11.36 11.48 -11.02
N TRP A 157 -11.17 10.61 -12.02
CA TRP A 157 -10.20 9.51 -11.94
C TRP A 157 -9.21 9.50 -13.11
N LEU A 158 -7.99 9.08 -12.82
CA LEU A 158 -6.98 8.68 -13.80
C LEU A 158 -6.76 7.18 -13.69
N MET A 159 -6.89 6.45 -14.79
CA MET A 159 -6.81 4.99 -14.82
C MET A 159 -5.47 4.53 -15.36
N HIS A 160 -4.67 3.93 -14.49
CA HIS A 160 -3.45 3.24 -14.84
C HIS A 160 -3.75 1.75 -15.02
N GLN A 161 -3.62 1.27 -16.25
CA GLN A 161 -3.68 -0.17 -16.53
C GLN A 161 -2.27 -0.72 -16.35
N LEU A 162 -2.13 -1.63 -15.38
CA LEU A 162 -0.86 -2.32 -15.10
C LEU A 162 -0.42 -3.09 -16.34
N ARG A 163 0.87 -2.97 -16.66
CA ARG A 163 1.53 -3.70 -17.74
C ARG A 163 2.54 -4.68 -17.17
N ASP A 164 2.89 -5.67 -17.97
CA ASP A 164 4.01 -6.55 -17.67
C ASP A 164 5.28 -5.70 -17.48
N GLY A 165 5.86 -5.77 -16.28
CA GLY A 165 7.06 -5.03 -15.90
C GLY A 165 6.84 -3.68 -15.22
N ASP A 166 5.58 -3.21 -15.03
CA ASP A 166 5.34 -2.04 -14.20
C ASP A 166 5.83 -2.29 -12.76
N SER A 167 6.65 -1.37 -12.23
CA SER A 167 7.09 -1.39 -10.84
C SER A 167 6.11 -0.62 -9.95
N TRP A 168 6.19 -0.84 -8.63
CA TRP A 168 5.45 0.01 -7.69
C TRP A 168 5.87 1.49 -7.78
N LEU A 169 7.11 1.79 -8.16
CA LEU A 169 7.61 3.15 -8.39
C LEU A 169 6.88 3.83 -9.56
N ASP A 170 6.52 3.09 -10.61
CA ASP A 170 5.71 3.63 -11.71
C ASP A 170 4.30 4.00 -11.24
N ILE A 171 3.74 3.23 -10.31
CA ILE A 171 2.46 3.55 -9.66
C ILE A 171 2.61 4.77 -8.76
N VAL A 172 3.69 4.89 -7.98
CA VAL A 172 3.97 6.08 -7.17
C VAL A 172 4.03 7.33 -8.05
N ARG A 173 4.71 7.27 -9.21
CA ARG A 173 4.76 8.37 -10.19
C ARG A 173 3.36 8.72 -10.69
N ALA A 174 2.55 7.73 -11.03
CA ALA A 174 1.18 7.94 -11.48
C ALA A 174 0.28 8.56 -10.38
N VAL A 175 0.41 8.11 -9.12
CA VAL A 175 -0.33 8.70 -7.98
C VAL A 175 0.10 10.14 -7.78
N ARG A 176 1.40 10.44 -7.88
CA ARG A 176 1.93 11.80 -7.74
C ARG A 176 1.36 12.76 -8.79
N VAL A 177 1.28 12.32 -10.05
CA VAL A 177 0.65 13.09 -11.13
C VAL A 177 -0.83 13.31 -10.83
N ALA A 178 -1.57 12.26 -10.49
CA ALA A 178 -2.99 12.35 -10.17
C ALA A 178 -3.26 13.34 -9.04
N HIS A 179 -2.47 13.26 -7.96
CA HIS A 179 -2.52 14.18 -6.83
C HIS A 179 -2.28 15.64 -7.27
N GLY A 180 -1.26 15.88 -8.10
CA GLY A 180 -0.94 17.22 -8.61
C GLY A 180 -2.07 17.88 -9.42
N VAL A 181 -2.90 17.08 -10.09
CA VAL A 181 -4.06 17.56 -10.88
C VAL A 181 -5.40 17.35 -10.19
N ARG A 182 -5.39 17.08 -8.87
CA ARG A 182 -6.56 16.86 -8.02
C ARG A 182 -7.50 15.77 -8.55
N LYS A 183 -6.91 14.61 -8.88
CA LYS A 183 -7.61 13.41 -9.33
C LYS A 183 -7.21 12.22 -8.48
N GLN A 184 -8.07 11.23 -8.43
CA GLN A 184 -7.75 9.95 -7.80
C GLN A 184 -7.12 9.01 -8.84
N LEU A 185 -5.99 8.39 -8.51
CA LEU A 185 -5.45 7.32 -9.34
C LEU A 185 -6.24 6.03 -9.08
N VAL A 186 -6.61 5.34 -10.15
CA VAL A 186 -7.14 3.97 -10.11
C VAL A 186 -6.18 3.06 -10.87
N ALA A 187 -5.59 2.10 -10.18
CA ALA A 187 -4.80 1.04 -10.79
C ALA A 187 -5.72 -0.13 -11.17
N SER A 188 -5.44 -0.78 -12.30
CA SER A 188 -6.17 -1.98 -12.73
C SER A 188 -5.25 -3.03 -13.32
N ASP A 189 -5.43 -4.29 -12.91
CA ASP A 189 -4.79 -5.48 -13.49
C ASP A 189 -5.69 -6.18 -14.53
N GLY A 190 -6.78 -5.55 -14.95
CA GLY A 190 -7.80 -6.12 -15.84
C GLY A 190 -8.92 -6.88 -15.13
N GLU A 191 -8.67 -7.39 -13.92
CA GLU A 191 -9.69 -8.05 -13.07
C GLU A 191 -10.19 -7.14 -11.96
N ARG A 192 -9.28 -6.35 -11.38
CA ARG A 192 -9.47 -5.48 -10.22
C ARG A 192 -9.30 -4.03 -10.65
N CYS A 193 -9.99 -3.16 -9.92
CA CYS A 193 -9.77 -1.72 -9.98
C CYS A 193 -9.65 -1.22 -8.54
N LEU A 194 -8.48 -0.72 -8.16
CA LEU A 194 -8.23 -0.17 -6.83
C LEU A 194 -7.81 1.27 -6.96
N ALA A 195 -8.53 2.14 -6.26
CA ALA A 195 -8.19 3.52 -6.10
C ALA A 195 -7.14 3.66 -4.99
N LEU A 196 -5.97 4.17 -5.36
CA LEU A 196 -4.84 4.33 -4.46
C LEU A 196 -4.79 5.78 -3.96
N LYS A 197 -4.86 5.95 -2.65
CA LYS A 197 -4.81 7.26 -1.99
C LYS A 197 -3.62 7.30 -1.05
N TRP A 198 -2.78 8.31 -1.20
CA TRP A 198 -1.68 8.57 -0.26
C TRP A 198 -2.25 8.86 1.13
N VAL A 199 -1.69 8.23 2.14
CA VAL A 199 -2.10 8.36 3.54
C VAL A 199 -0.90 8.57 4.45
N LYS A 200 -1.18 9.06 5.65
CA LYS A 200 -0.22 9.08 6.76
C LYS A 200 -0.80 8.19 7.87
N PRO A 201 -0.05 7.19 8.34
CA PRO A 201 -0.49 6.34 9.45
C PRO A 201 -0.63 7.09 10.77
#